data_AF-U9U5V4-F1
#
_entry.id   AF-U9U5V4-F1
#
_cell.length_a   1.000
_cell.length_b   1.000
_cell.length_c   1.000
_cell.angle_alpha   90.00
_cell.angle_beta   90.00
_cell.angle_gamma   90.00
#
_symmetry.space_group_name_H-M   'P 1'
#
loop_
_entity.id
_entity.type
_entity.pdbx_description
1 polymer ?
#
loop_
_entity_poly.entity_id
_entity_poly.type
_entity_poly.pdbx_seq_one_letter_code
_entity_poly.pdbx_strand_id
1 'polypeptide(L)'
;MTCSKLFSGDLPELVNEAIQYFHYDYKTLHSCILVNRLWCRIAIPLLWEDPFSMKFPKNYHFIEIYLHKLNDDYKIKLEEYLTQKDIFPSNTLFNYSNFIQRLNTSKVCSSVVKWVDTIGNSTKSNYFIQNIKLSLSQKSNFTKLIYKSLFLIFIENEIGFLC
;
A
#
# COMPACT_ATOMS: atom_id res chain seq x y z
N MET A 1 28.09 -4.75 22.36
CA MET A 1 28.60 -5.91 21.61
C MET A 1 28.68 -5.53 20.15
N THR A 2 29.86 -5.70 19.56
CA THR A 2 30.30 -5.08 18.31
C THR A 2 30.22 -6.11 17.18
N CYS A 3 29.18 -6.03 16.34
CA CYS A 3 29.06 -6.82 15.10
C CYS A 3 29.03 -5.90 13.86
N SER A 4 29.81 -4.83 13.84
CA SER A 4 29.85 -3.86 12.73
C SER A 4 31.00 -4.06 11.73
N LYS A 5 31.74 -5.18 11.78
CA LYS A 5 32.91 -5.42 10.90
C LYS A 5 32.85 -6.67 10.02
N LEU A 6 31.71 -7.38 9.94
CA LEU A 6 31.58 -8.62 9.14
C LEU A 6 30.97 -8.44 7.74
N PHE A 7 30.66 -7.21 7.30
CA PHE A 7 29.81 -6.97 6.13
C PHE A 7 30.36 -5.91 5.15
N SER A 8 31.60 -6.06 4.67
CA SER A 8 32.29 -5.00 3.91
C SER A 8 32.70 -5.36 2.48
N GLY A 9 31.93 -6.15 1.73
CA GLY A 9 32.25 -6.40 0.32
C GLY A 9 31.09 -6.95 -0.49
N ASP A 10 30.86 -8.26 -0.43
CA ASP A 10 30.07 -8.96 -1.45
C ASP A 10 28.65 -9.37 -0.98
N LEU A 11 28.35 -9.20 0.31
CA LEU A 11 27.10 -9.70 0.88
C LEU A 11 25.84 -8.96 0.39
N PRO A 12 25.82 -7.63 0.20
CA PRO A 12 24.62 -6.94 -0.26
C PRO A 12 24.17 -7.35 -1.66
N GLU A 13 25.11 -7.59 -2.57
CA GLU A 13 24.83 -8.03 -3.94
C GLU A 13 24.26 -9.44 -3.97
N LEU A 14 24.87 -10.37 -3.25
CA LEU A 14 24.37 -11.75 -3.11
C LEU A 14 22.99 -11.79 -2.44
N VAL A 15 22.75 -10.97 -1.42
CA VAL A 15 21.42 -10.85 -0.79
C VAL A 15 20.40 -10.28 -1.76
N ASN A 16 20.78 -9.29 -2.57
CA ASN A 16 19.90 -8.76 -3.60
C ASN A 16 19.54 -9.84 -4.60
N GLU A 17 20.53 -10.52 -5.20
CA GLU A 17 20.30 -11.63 -6.13
C GLU A 17 19.38 -12.70 -5.53
N ALA A 18 19.66 -13.14 -4.30
CA ALA A 18 18.83 -14.12 -3.59
C ALA A 18 17.37 -13.67 -3.44
N ILE A 19 17.14 -12.40 -3.08
CA ILE A 19 15.78 -11.86 -2.93
C ILE A 19 15.08 -11.70 -4.29
N GLN A 20 15.82 -11.37 -5.35
CA GLN A 20 15.25 -11.29 -6.70
C GLN A 20 14.71 -12.64 -7.19
N TYR A 21 15.27 -13.78 -6.76
CA TYR A 21 14.68 -15.10 -7.07
C TYR A 21 13.28 -15.29 -6.49
N PHE A 22 12.93 -14.55 -5.44
CA PHE A 22 11.59 -14.58 -4.84
C PHE A 22 10.64 -13.56 -5.48
N HIS A 23 11.01 -12.96 -6.61
CA HIS A 23 10.14 -12.04 -7.33
C HIS A 23 8.78 -12.71 -7.63
N TYR A 24 7.70 -12.03 -7.23
CA TYR A 24 6.32 -12.52 -7.26
C TYR A 24 5.94 -13.63 -6.26
N ASP A 25 6.88 -14.18 -5.48
CA ASP A 25 6.56 -14.95 -4.28
C ASP A 25 6.35 -14.01 -3.07
N TYR A 26 5.16 -13.41 -3.05
CA TYR A 26 4.77 -12.45 -2.03
C TYR A 26 4.83 -12.98 -0.60
N LYS A 27 4.64 -14.29 -0.39
CA LYS A 27 4.71 -14.88 0.96
C LYS A 27 6.15 -14.89 1.44
N THR A 28 7.05 -15.36 0.58
CA THR A 28 8.49 -15.39 0.89
C THR A 28 9.04 -13.98 1.02
N LEU A 29 8.69 -13.06 0.12
CA LEU A 29 9.08 -11.65 0.24
C LEU A 29 8.57 -11.00 1.54
N HIS A 30 7.34 -11.33 1.98
CA HIS A 30 6.83 -10.87 3.28
C HIS A 30 7.65 -11.44 4.46
N SER A 31 8.14 -12.67 4.36
CA SER A 31 9.09 -13.20 5.36
C SER A 31 10.43 -12.45 5.30
N CYS A 32 10.93 -12.13 4.10
CA CYS A 32 12.18 -11.39 3.91
C CYS A 32 12.18 -10.02 4.60
N ILE A 33 11.07 -9.26 4.53
CA ILE A 33 11.00 -7.93 5.14
C ILE A 33 11.15 -7.94 6.67
N LEU A 34 10.91 -9.08 7.31
CA LEU A 34 10.98 -9.24 8.76
C LEU A 34 12.37 -9.69 9.26
N VAL A 35 13.28 -10.08 8.35
CA VAL A 35 14.60 -10.62 8.71
C VAL A 35 15.51 -9.55 9.30
N ASN A 36 15.80 -8.50 8.52
CA ASN A 36 16.62 -7.36 8.96
C ASN A 36 16.43 -6.15 8.03
N ARG A 37 17.08 -5.01 8.36
CA ARG A 37 16.96 -3.76 7.60
C ARG A 37 17.41 -3.86 6.14
N LEU A 38 18.41 -4.69 5.84
CA LEU A 38 18.92 -4.85 4.47
C LEU A 38 17.90 -5.61 3.62
N TRP A 39 17.43 -6.75 4.10
CA TRP A 39 16.42 -7.56 3.41
C TRP A 39 15.11 -6.80 3.23
N CYS A 40 14.69 -6.05 4.26
CA CYS A 40 13.53 -5.15 4.19
C CYS A 40 13.64 -4.13 3.05
N ARG A 41 14.78 -3.43 2.93
CA ARG A 41 14.98 -2.42 1.89
C ARG A 41 14.93 -2.98 0.47
N ILE A 42 15.36 -4.23 0.26
CA ILE A 42 15.37 -4.89 -1.05
C ILE A 42 14.01 -5.50 -1.39
N ALA A 43 13.36 -6.16 -0.42
CA ALA A 43 12.10 -6.87 -0.64
C ALA A 43 10.88 -5.92 -0.74
N ILE A 44 10.90 -4.75 -0.08
CA ILE A 44 9.77 -3.80 -0.12
C ILE A 44 9.46 -3.32 -1.55
N PRO A 45 10.43 -2.84 -2.35
CA PRO A 45 10.16 -2.48 -3.75
C PRO A 45 9.50 -3.61 -4.56
N LEU A 46 9.96 -4.85 -4.39
CA LEU A 46 9.40 -6.02 -5.10
C LEU A 46 7.97 -6.35 -4.65
N LEU A 47 7.68 -6.22 -3.35
CA LEU A 47 6.33 -6.42 -2.81
C LEU A 47 5.34 -5.36 -3.32
N TRP A 48 5.81 -4.13 -3.50
CA TRP A 48 4.99 -2.97 -3.84
C TRP A 48 5.00 -2.61 -5.33
N GLU A 49 5.63 -3.44 -6.18
CA GLU A 49 5.64 -3.29 -7.64
C GLU A 49 4.23 -3.34 -8.25
N ASP A 50 3.40 -4.27 -7.78
CA ASP A 50 2.02 -4.48 -8.22
C ASP A 50 1.12 -4.97 -7.06
N PRO A 51 0.79 -4.09 -6.11
CA PRO A 51 0.04 -4.47 -4.91
C PRO A 51 -1.41 -4.85 -5.23
N PHE A 52 -1.98 -4.32 -6.33
CA PHE A 52 -3.34 -4.61 -6.77
C PHE A 52 -3.50 -6.01 -7.39
N SER A 53 -2.39 -6.65 -7.81
CA SER A 53 -2.38 -8.03 -8.28
C SER A 53 -2.17 -9.08 -7.20
N MET A 54 -1.82 -8.67 -5.97
CA MET A 54 -1.50 -9.58 -4.88
C MET A 54 -2.71 -10.46 -4.53
N LYS A 55 -2.52 -11.78 -4.57
CA LYS A 55 -3.59 -12.75 -4.30
C LYS A 55 -3.64 -13.15 -2.81
N PHE A 56 -2.49 -13.25 -2.14
CA PHE A 56 -2.40 -13.76 -0.77
C PHE A 56 -1.21 -13.18 0.01
N PRO A 57 -1.39 -12.83 1.30
CA PRO A 57 -2.69 -12.62 1.96
C PRO A 57 -3.41 -11.42 1.34
N LYS A 58 -4.69 -11.57 1.01
CA LYS A 58 -5.46 -10.49 0.37
C LYS A 58 -5.90 -9.48 1.42
N ASN A 59 -5.03 -8.52 1.69
CA ASN A 59 -5.29 -7.45 2.64
C ASN A 59 -5.35 -6.13 1.88
N TYR A 60 -6.44 -5.38 2.06
CA TYR A 60 -6.65 -4.09 1.40
C TYR A 60 -6.13 -2.88 2.20
N HIS A 61 -5.48 -3.06 3.36
CA HIS A 61 -4.88 -1.95 4.15
C HIS A 61 -3.89 -1.10 3.34
N PHE A 62 -3.30 -1.65 2.27
CA PHE A 62 -2.39 -0.86 1.42
C PHE A 62 -3.09 0.34 0.76
N ILE A 63 -4.41 0.28 0.56
CA ILE A 63 -5.20 1.43 0.07
C ILE A 63 -5.15 2.57 1.09
N GLU A 64 -5.27 2.27 2.38
CA GLU A 64 -5.16 3.27 3.45
C GLU A 64 -3.77 3.91 3.47
N ILE A 65 -2.71 3.14 3.25
CA ILE A 65 -1.34 3.65 3.15
C ILE A 65 -1.22 4.69 2.03
N TYR A 66 -1.85 4.45 0.88
CA TYR A 66 -1.87 5.44 -0.21
C TYR A 66 -2.67 6.68 0.16
N LEU A 67 -3.90 6.51 0.65
CA LEU A 67 -4.78 7.62 1.00
C LEU A 67 -4.19 8.54 2.08
N HIS A 68 -3.29 8.03 2.93
CA HIS A 68 -2.52 8.86 3.87
C HIS A 68 -1.77 10.02 3.21
N LYS A 69 -1.24 9.79 2.00
CA LYS A 69 -0.43 10.76 1.27
C LYS A 69 -1.24 11.81 0.51
N LEU A 70 -2.57 11.76 0.58
CA LEU A 70 -3.40 12.77 -0.05
C LEU A 70 -3.19 14.14 0.58
N ASN A 71 -3.34 15.16 -0.26
CA ASN A 71 -3.43 16.55 0.16
C ASN A 71 -4.65 16.77 1.08
N ASP A 72 -4.56 17.78 1.94
CA ASP A 72 -5.55 18.05 2.97
C ASP A 72 -6.96 18.28 2.39
N ASP A 73 -7.08 18.92 1.23
CA ASP A 73 -8.36 19.11 0.54
C ASP A 73 -9.10 17.79 0.24
N TYR A 74 -8.37 16.74 -0.14
CA TYR A 74 -8.95 15.43 -0.41
C TYR A 74 -9.22 14.67 0.88
N LYS A 75 -8.41 14.87 1.93
CA LYS A 75 -8.66 14.32 3.26
C LYS A 75 -9.95 14.88 3.86
N ILE A 76 -10.18 16.18 3.76
CA ILE A 76 -11.43 16.83 4.23
C ILE A 76 -12.65 16.21 3.54
N LYS A 77 -12.60 15.99 2.22
CA LYS A 77 -13.69 15.31 1.49
C LYS A 77 -13.90 13.86 1.93
N LEU A 78 -12.85 13.17 2.38
CA LEU A 78 -12.95 11.82 2.91
C LEU A 78 -13.58 11.80 4.30
N GLU A 79 -13.33 12.81 5.13
CA GLU A 79 -13.93 12.96 6.46
C GLU A 79 -15.46 13.09 6.41
N GLU A 80 -16.04 13.58 5.31
CA GLU A 80 -17.49 13.58 5.10
C GLU A 80 -18.11 12.17 5.11
N TYR A 81 -17.32 11.15 4.76
CA TYR A 81 -17.75 9.77 4.63
C TYR A 81 -17.24 8.85 5.75
N LEU A 82 -16.21 9.27 6.49
CA LEU A 82 -15.49 8.44 7.46
C LEU A 82 -15.57 9.06 8.86
N THR A 83 -16.03 8.31 9.86
CA THR A 83 -16.03 8.79 11.26
C THR A 83 -14.62 8.62 11.86
N GLN A 84 -13.95 9.74 12.12
CA GLN A 84 -12.54 9.81 12.49
C GLN A 84 -12.24 9.22 13.87
N LYS A 85 -11.29 8.28 13.92
CA LYS A 85 -10.21 8.27 14.91
C LYS A 85 -9.00 7.56 14.31
N ASP A 86 -7.91 8.31 14.22
CA ASP A 86 -6.57 7.91 13.74
C ASP A 86 -6.55 7.46 12.27
N ILE A 87 -7.05 8.34 11.41
CA ILE A 87 -7.07 8.15 9.96
C ILE A 87 -5.62 8.20 9.46
N PHE A 88 -5.10 7.00 9.24
CA PHE A 88 -3.82 6.65 8.61
C PHE A 88 -2.57 6.72 9.52
N PRO A 89 -1.64 5.75 9.36
CA PRO A 89 -0.38 5.76 10.10
C PRO A 89 0.42 7.01 9.75
N SER A 90 0.71 7.84 10.76
CA SER A 90 1.27 9.19 10.62
C SER A 90 2.67 9.26 10.01
N ASN A 91 3.40 8.15 9.94
CA ASN A 91 4.75 8.09 9.39
C ASN A 91 4.98 6.76 8.67
N THR A 92 4.93 6.76 7.33
CA THR A 92 5.36 5.60 6.52
C THR A 92 6.88 5.59 6.38
N LEU A 93 7.54 4.47 6.69
CA LEU A 93 9.00 4.30 6.54
C LEU A 93 9.49 4.43 5.09
N PHE A 94 8.62 4.13 4.13
CA PHE A 94 8.93 4.15 2.71
C PHE A 94 7.90 4.97 1.94
N ASN A 95 8.33 5.55 0.81
CA ASN A 95 7.40 6.08 -0.18
C ASN A 95 6.87 4.93 -1.05
N TYR A 96 5.90 4.20 -0.54
CA TYR A 96 5.33 3.02 -1.22
C TYR A 96 4.76 3.31 -2.60
N SER A 97 4.26 4.52 -2.84
CA SER A 97 3.72 4.92 -4.15
C SER A 97 4.81 4.96 -5.24
N ASN A 98 6.05 5.28 -4.87
CA ASN A 98 7.18 5.30 -5.83
C ASN A 98 7.61 3.91 -6.29
N PHE A 99 7.16 2.84 -5.64
CA PHE A 99 7.54 1.48 -6.01
C PHE A 99 6.55 0.84 -6.99
N ILE A 100 5.40 1.46 -7.25
CA ILE A 100 4.43 0.95 -8.20
C ILE A 100 5.05 1.01 -9.60
N GLN A 101 5.14 -0.13 -10.28
CA GLN A 101 5.60 -0.19 -11.68
C GLN A 101 4.50 -0.70 -12.61
N ARG A 102 3.47 -1.34 -12.06
CA ARG A 102 2.35 -1.89 -12.84
C ARG A 102 1.04 -1.44 -12.22
N LEU A 103 0.23 -0.79 -13.05
CA LEU A 103 -1.10 -0.33 -12.66
C LEU A 103 -2.15 -0.86 -13.62
N ASN A 104 -2.88 -1.90 -13.21
CA ASN A 104 -4.03 -2.38 -13.95
C ASN A 104 -5.31 -1.73 -13.40
N THR A 105 -5.92 -0.83 -14.16
CA THR A 105 -7.09 -0.04 -13.74
C THR A 105 -8.29 -0.91 -13.31
N SER A 106 -8.51 -2.05 -13.97
CA SER A 106 -9.55 -3.01 -13.60
C SER A 106 -9.26 -3.63 -12.23
N LYS A 107 -8.01 -4.03 -11.96
CA LYS A 107 -7.59 -4.55 -10.66
C LYS A 107 -7.70 -3.50 -9.56
N VAL A 108 -7.31 -2.25 -9.85
CA VAL A 108 -7.47 -1.11 -8.93
C VAL A 108 -8.94 -0.94 -8.56
N CYS A 109 -9.82 -0.80 -9.56
CA CYS A 109 -11.26 -0.66 -9.35
C CYS A 109 -11.82 -1.82 -8.50
N SER A 110 -11.47 -3.07 -8.85
CA SER A 110 -11.92 -4.25 -8.12
C SER A 110 -11.42 -4.30 -6.67
N SER A 111 -10.23 -3.76 -6.40
CA SER A 111 -9.64 -3.71 -5.07
C SER A 111 -10.30 -2.63 -4.22
N VAL A 112 -10.56 -1.45 -4.80
CA VAL A 112 -11.27 -0.36 -4.12
C VAL A 112 -12.69 -0.81 -3.73
N VAL A 113 -13.45 -1.41 -4.65
CA VAL A 113 -14.81 -1.90 -4.35
C VAL A 113 -14.77 -2.90 -3.20
N LYS A 114 -13.87 -3.88 -3.25
CA LYS A 114 -13.74 -4.88 -2.19
C LYS A 114 -13.33 -4.27 -0.86
N TRP A 115 -12.43 -3.29 -0.86
CA TRP A 115 -12.03 -2.55 0.33
C TRP A 115 -13.20 -1.76 0.95
N VAL A 116 -13.95 -1.02 0.15
CA VAL A 116 -15.15 -0.29 0.62
C VAL A 116 -16.18 -1.25 1.22
N ASP A 117 -16.39 -2.42 0.60
CA ASP A 117 -17.29 -3.44 1.14
C ASP A 117 -16.76 -4.05 2.44
N THR A 118 -15.44 -4.30 2.56
CA THR A 118 -14.85 -4.83 3.80
C THR A 118 -14.98 -3.86 4.98
N ILE A 119 -14.83 -2.55 4.74
CA ILE A 119 -15.00 -1.55 5.79
C ILE A 119 -16.49 -1.39 6.15
N GLY A 120 -17.39 -1.42 5.16
CA GLY A 120 -18.82 -1.26 5.38
C GLY A 120 -19.49 -2.42 6.15
N ASN A 121 -18.92 -3.62 6.09
CA ASN A 121 -19.53 -4.83 6.66
C ASN A 121 -18.89 -5.28 7.99
N SER A 122 -17.79 -4.68 8.44
CA SER A 122 -17.06 -5.14 9.61
C SER A 122 -17.41 -4.36 10.87
N THR A 123 -17.97 -5.03 11.88
CA THR A 123 -18.16 -4.50 13.23
C THR A 123 -16.87 -4.50 14.06
N LYS A 124 -15.84 -5.27 13.63
CA LYS A 124 -14.52 -5.42 14.27
C LYS A 124 -13.47 -5.71 13.21
N SER A 125 -12.99 -4.69 12.50
CA SER A 125 -11.83 -4.84 11.63
C SER A 125 -10.63 -4.11 12.20
N ASN A 126 -9.45 -4.72 12.02
CA ASN A 126 -8.15 -4.10 12.29
C ASN A 126 -7.76 -3.02 11.24
N TYR A 127 -8.72 -2.49 10.46
CA TYR A 127 -8.49 -1.36 9.54
C TYR A 127 -8.37 -0.07 10.37
N PHE A 128 -7.59 0.91 9.90
CA PHE A 128 -7.53 2.23 10.56
C PHE A 128 -8.88 2.95 10.46
N ILE A 129 -9.68 2.61 9.45
CA ILE A 129 -11.03 3.13 9.25
C ILE A 129 -12.02 2.11 9.80
N GLN A 130 -12.75 2.49 10.85
CA GLN A 130 -13.81 1.68 11.43
C GLN A 130 -15.16 2.38 11.23
N ASN A 131 -16.17 1.62 10.80
CA ASN A 131 -17.57 2.03 10.67
C ASN A 131 -17.85 3.12 9.64
N ILE A 132 -18.22 2.65 8.46
CA ILE A 132 -18.76 3.47 7.38
C ILE A 132 -20.29 3.40 7.46
N LYS A 133 -20.96 4.50 7.84
CA LYS A 133 -22.43 4.62 7.77
C LYS A 133 -22.87 5.10 6.38
N LEU A 134 -22.38 4.47 5.32
CA LEU A 134 -22.76 4.80 3.94
C LEU A 134 -24.07 4.10 3.58
N SER A 135 -25.05 4.87 3.11
CA SER A 135 -26.14 4.30 2.33
C SER A 135 -25.60 3.69 1.02
N LEU A 136 -26.38 2.81 0.37
CA LEU A 136 -26.01 2.25 -0.95
C LEU A 136 -25.69 3.34 -1.98
N SER A 137 -26.41 4.46 -1.96
CA SER A 137 -26.17 5.58 -2.88
C SER A 137 -24.85 6.29 -2.58
N GLN A 138 -24.47 6.42 -1.31
CA GLN A 138 -23.21 7.04 -0.90
C GLN A 138 -21.99 6.13 -1.16
N LYS A 139 -22.14 4.80 -1.09
CA LYS A 139 -21.07 3.84 -1.41
C LYS A 139 -20.50 4.05 -2.82
N SER A 140 -21.36 4.28 -3.81
CA SER A 140 -20.93 4.52 -5.19
C SER A 140 -20.09 5.79 -5.33
N ASN A 141 -20.55 6.89 -4.72
CA ASN A 141 -19.83 8.16 -4.73
C ASN A 141 -18.50 8.07 -3.98
N PHE A 142 -18.49 7.41 -2.83
CA PHE A 142 -17.27 7.17 -2.05
C PHE A 142 -16.26 6.32 -2.83
N THR A 143 -16.71 5.23 -3.48
CA THR A 143 -15.86 4.39 -4.33
C THR A 143 -15.22 5.21 -5.46
N LYS A 144 -15.99 6.06 -6.13
CA LYS A 144 -15.48 6.95 -7.18
C LYS A 144 -14.45 7.95 -6.64
N LEU A 145 -14.71 8.49 -5.44
CA LEU A 145 -13.80 9.42 -4.78
C LEU A 145 -12.46 8.75 -4.45
N ILE A 146 -12.49 7.55 -3.86
CA ILE A 146 -11.29 6.77 -3.53
C ILE A 146 -10.51 6.42 -4.79
N TYR A 147 -11.20 5.97 -5.84
CA TYR A 147 -10.58 5.71 -7.13
C TYR A 147 -9.87 6.97 -7.66
N LYS A 148 -10.55 8.12 -7.71
CA LYS A 148 -9.95 9.39 -8.15
C LYS A 148 -8.73 9.78 -7.30
N SER A 149 -8.84 9.66 -5.99
CA SER A 149 -7.76 9.95 -5.04
C SER A 149 -6.52 9.09 -5.28
N LEU A 150 -6.68 7.78 -5.50
CA LEU A 150 -5.56 6.89 -5.81
C LEU A 150 -4.88 7.29 -7.13
N PHE A 151 -5.65 7.59 -8.18
CA PHE A 151 -5.07 8.04 -9.44
C PHE A 151 -4.32 9.37 -9.32
N LEU A 152 -4.82 10.31 -8.51
CA LEU A 152 -4.08 11.55 -8.25
C LEU A 152 -2.73 11.28 -7.60
N ILE A 153 -2.69 10.41 -6.59
CA ILE A 153 -1.43 9.99 -5.97
C ILE A 153 -0.51 9.39 -7.03
N PHE A 154 -1.00 8.47 -7.86
CA PHE A 154 -0.16 7.82 -8.87
C PHE A 154 0.37 8.82 -9.90
N ILE A 155 -0.47 9.73 -10.42
CA ILE A 155 -0.06 10.77 -11.37
C ILE A 155 0.93 11.76 -10.75
N GLU A 156 0.74 12.17 -9.49
CA GLU A 156 1.69 13.06 -8.80
C GLU A 156 3.05 12.39 -8.60
N ASN A 157 3.09 11.05 -8.46
CA ASN A 157 4.34 10.29 -8.46
C ASN A 157 4.91 10.09 -9.89
N GLU A 158 4.10 10.24 -10.95
CA GLU A 158 4.47 10.12 -12.37
C GLU A 158 5.20 11.34 -12.98
N ILE A 159 5.56 12.38 -12.21
CA ILE A 159 6.64 13.30 -12.67
C ILE A 159 7.96 12.51 -12.90
N GLY A 160 8.06 11.25 -12.43
CA GLY A 160 9.11 10.28 -12.77
C GLY A 160 8.80 9.28 -13.89
N PHE A 161 7.60 9.23 -14.47
CA PHE A 161 7.27 8.40 -15.63
C PHE A 161 7.20 9.27 -16.88
N LEU A 162 8.37 9.70 -17.36
CA LEU A 162 8.50 10.26 -18.71
C LEU A 162 8.39 9.11 -19.73
N CYS A 163 7.47 9.30 -20.67
CA CYS A 163 7.31 8.57 -21.93
C CYS A 163 8.64 8.29 -22.66
#